data_AF-A0A1C7NS32-F1
#
_entry.id   AF-A0A1C7NS32-F1
#
_cell.length_a   1.000
_cell.length_b   1.000
_cell.length_c   1.000
_cell.angle_alpha   90.00
_cell.angle_beta   90.00
_cell.angle_gamma   90.00
#
_symmetry.space_group_name_H-M   'P 1'
#
loop_
_entity.id
_entity.type
_entity.pdbx_description
1 polymer ?
#
loop_
_entity_poly.entity_id
_entity_poly.type
_entity_poly.pdbx_seq_one_letter_code
_entity_poly.pdbx_strand_id
1 'polypeptide(L)'
;MINLLPNELLWNVFGHLSYQDLDKLSEVEPVSATVLYFIQQHYNFHYKTNSLLGLYEAITPTERHLKETKHEFANKILQLICTQVDKLPKFEHRNKFTELLDIVQQFVVNRILADDLKAGLEHDYANLCLEVRSLYLHTPSIRVLHDPKYRRRSTKHPLAPFLPRDYTYIWRQHCTKPMQDRTKHTRFALFFGSLFDLTSLYLESNLDGSFEECAREALVSGNVEDLLIMCIAAYRPVDVEGMRMMVTHAGEQLRHYLETLDNWVTTDPTPQQEFRMQQQQQQPLFEGDDERHTGPPEWLIPDRYRVAEDTILRLKLMNHLYQKGWRWFQ
;
A
#
# COMPACT_ATOMS: atom_id res chain seq x y z
N MET A 1 32.65 -19.41 -8.23
CA MET A 1 33.72 -18.43 -7.94
C MET A 1 33.55 -17.80 -6.56
N ILE A 2 32.36 -17.35 -6.16
CA ILE A 2 32.09 -16.76 -4.82
C ILE A 2 32.46 -17.73 -3.67
N ASN A 3 32.14 -19.02 -3.79
CA ASN A 3 32.41 -20.04 -2.76
C ASN A 3 33.91 -20.35 -2.55
N LEU A 4 34.80 -19.76 -3.37
CA LEU A 4 36.24 -19.91 -3.25
C LEU A 4 36.90 -18.72 -2.54
N LEU A 5 36.12 -17.68 -2.24
CA LEU A 5 36.61 -16.51 -1.50
C LEU A 5 36.74 -16.85 0.00
N PRO A 6 37.78 -16.35 0.68
CA PRO A 6 37.85 -16.35 2.14
C PRO A 6 36.62 -15.69 2.78
N ASN A 7 36.23 -16.18 3.96
CA ASN A 7 35.05 -15.68 4.67
C ASN A 7 35.13 -14.17 4.93
N GLU A 8 36.31 -13.61 5.22
CA GLU A 8 36.44 -12.17 5.48
C GLU A 8 36.13 -11.32 4.24
N LEU A 9 36.55 -11.78 3.05
CA LEU A 9 36.24 -11.10 1.80
C LEU A 9 34.78 -11.26 1.42
N LEU A 10 34.18 -12.43 1.67
CA LEU A 10 32.75 -12.65 1.49
C LEU A 10 31.90 -11.73 2.35
N TRP A 11 32.27 -11.55 3.62
CA TRP A 11 31.55 -10.67 4.53
C TRP A 11 31.62 -9.21 4.12
N ASN A 12 32.77 -8.76 3.61
CA ASN A 12 32.88 -7.41 3.04
C ASN A 12 31.95 -7.25 1.83
N VAL A 13 31.88 -8.25 0.93
CA VAL A 13 30.93 -8.23 -0.19
C VAL A 13 29.49 -8.18 0.32
N PHE A 14 29.12 -9.03 1.30
CA PHE A 14 27.78 -9.04 1.88
C PHE A 14 27.40 -7.72 2.55
N GLY A 15 28.37 -7.01 3.14
CA GLY A 15 28.16 -5.67 3.70
C GLY A 15 27.72 -4.62 2.69
N HIS A 16 27.91 -4.85 1.39
CA HIS A 16 27.45 -3.97 0.32
C HIS A 16 26.09 -4.37 -0.27
N LEU A 17 25.53 -5.50 0.15
CA LEU A 17 24.28 -6.05 -0.40
C LEU A 17 23.09 -5.69 0.48
N SER A 18 21.93 -5.50 -0.15
CA SER A 18 20.67 -5.34 0.60
C SER A 18 20.21 -6.67 1.18
N TYR A 19 19.28 -6.63 2.15
CA TYR A 19 18.64 -7.85 2.65
C TYR A 19 18.06 -8.71 1.51
N GLN A 20 17.41 -8.08 0.53
CA GLN A 20 16.74 -8.80 -0.56
C GLN A 20 17.73 -9.54 -1.46
N ASP A 21 18.91 -8.95 -1.71
CA ASP A 21 19.96 -9.59 -2.49
C ASP A 21 20.57 -10.77 -1.73
N LEU A 22 20.77 -10.60 -0.41
CA LEU A 22 21.25 -11.66 0.47
C LEU A 22 20.22 -12.81 0.60
N ASP A 23 18.94 -12.49 0.71
CA ASP A 23 17.85 -13.48 0.78
C ASP A 23 17.85 -14.37 -0.48
N LYS A 24 17.97 -13.77 -1.67
CA LYS A 24 18.14 -14.51 -2.94
C LYS A 24 19.43 -15.32 -3.01
N LEU A 25 20.55 -14.76 -2.55
CA LEU A 25 21.81 -15.49 -2.49
C LEU A 25 21.76 -16.68 -1.53
N SER A 26 20.89 -16.64 -0.53
CA SER A 26 20.71 -17.76 0.41
C SER A 26 20.13 -19.01 -0.26
N GLU A 27 19.47 -18.87 -1.42
CA GLU A 27 18.97 -19.98 -2.24
C GLU A 27 20.08 -20.68 -3.03
N VAL A 28 21.27 -20.07 -3.12
CA VAL A 28 22.42 -20.63 -3.84
C VAL A 28 23.18 -21.58 -2.91
N GLU A 29 22.91 -22.88 -3.04
CA GLU A 29 23.40 -23.96 -2.16
C GLU A 29 24.83 -23.77 -1.62
N PRO A 30 25.85 -23.50 -2.45
CA PRO A 30 27.22 -23.45 -1.97
C PRO A 30 27.57 -22.29 -1.02
N VAL A 31 26.77 -21.22 -0.99
CA VAL A 31 26.97 -20.04 -0.12
C VAL A 31 25.85 -19.84 0.89
N SER A 32 24.76 -20.60 0.75
CA SER A 32 23.56 -20.54 1.57
C SER A 32 23.84 -20.41 3.07
N ALA A 33 24.62 -21.34 3.63
CA ALA A 33 24.91 -21.38 5.07
C ALA A 33 25.65 -20.12 5.55
N THR A 34 26.65 -19.65 4.79
CA THR A 34 27.43 -18.46 5.13
C THR A 34 26.58 -17.19 5.02
N VAL A 35 25.75 -17.09 3.98
CA VAL A 35 24.82 -15.98 3.76
C VAL A 35 23.76 -15.93 4.87
N LEU A 36 23.16 -17.07 5.22
CA LEU A 36 22.18 -17.18 6.31
C LEU A 36 22.79 -16.75 7.65
N TYR A 37 24.01 -17.19 7.94
CA TYR A 37 24.71 -16.76 9.14
C TYR A 37 24.92 -15.23 9.15
N PHE A 38 25.35 -14.64 8.03
CA PHE A 38 25.50 -13.19 7.91
C PHE A 38 24.16 -12.45 8.12
N ILE A 39 23.09 -12.92 7.47
CA ILE A 39 21.73 -12.37 7.62
C ILE A 39 21.28 -12.40 9.09
N GLN A 40 21.50 -13.51 9.80
CA GLN A 40 21.09 -13.64 11.21
C GLN A 40 21.81 -12.64 12.13
N GLN A 41 23.07 -12.30 11.81
CA GLN A 41 23.87 -11.35 12.58
C GLN A 41 23.51 -9.89 12.25
N HIS A 42 23.41 -9.54 10.96
CA HIS A 42 23.30 -8.15 10.51
C HIS A 42 21.86 -7.71 10.20
N TYR A 43 20.99 -8.65 9.83
CA TYR A 43 19.59 -8.41 9.47
C TYR A 43 18.62 -9.23 10.34
N ASN A 44 18.93 -9.38 11.63
CA ASN A 44 18.20 -10.24 12.56
C ASN A 44 16.67 -10.02 12.58
N PHE A 45 16.24 -8.76 12.55
CA PHE A 45 14.81 -8.42 12.49
C PHE A 45 14.17 -8.93 11.19
N HIS A 46 14.82 -8.70 10.05
CA HIS A 46 14.33 -9.14 8.74
C HIS A 46 14.22 -10.67 8.70
N TYR A 47 15.28 -11.35 9.13
CA TYR A 47 15.32 -12.81 9.22
C TYR A 47 14.17 -13.37 10.07
N LYS A 48 13.97 -12.84 11.29
CA LYS A 48 12.92 -13.30 12.20
C LYS A 48 11.53 -13.06 11.65
N THR A 49 11.29 -11.90 11.06
CA THR A 49 10.02 -11.57 10.43
C THR A 49 9.75 -12.48 9.24
N ASN A 50 10.72 -12.62 8.32
CA ASN A 50 10.55 -13.48 7.14
C ASN A 50 10.34 -14.96 7.54
N SER A 51 11.10 -15.45 8.53
CA SER A 51 10.92 -16.79 9.09
C SER A 51 9.53 -16.96 9.72
N LEU A 52 9.05 -15.97 10.48
CA LEU A 52 7.74 -16.01 11.11
C LEU A 52 6.61 -16.06 10.06
N LEU A 53 6.72 -15.29 8.98
CA LEU A 53 5.75 -15.33 7.89
C LEU A 53 5.82 -16.67 7.13
N GLY A 54 7.01 -17.24 6.94
CA GLY A 54 7.18 -18.58 6.35
C GLY A 54 6.58 -19.69 7.22
N LEU A 55 6.74 -19.59 8.53
CA LEU A 55 6.07 -20.49 9.48
C LEU A 55 4.54 -20.37 9.40
N TYR A 56 4.03 -19.14 9.27
CA TYR A 56 2.59 -18.92 9.09
C TYR A 56 2.09 -19.64 7.83
N GLU A 57 2.77 -19.52 6.70
CA GLU A 57 2.40 -20.19 5.44
C GLU A 57 2.50 -21.72 5.50
N ALA A 58 3.43 -22.26 6.29
CA ALA A 58 3.64 -23.70 6.42
C ALA A 58 2.54 -24.38 7.24
N ILE A 59 1.81 -23.64 8.07
CA ILE A 59 0.67 -24.14 8.84
C ILE A 59 -0.50 -24.49 7.92
N THR A 60 -1.27 -25.51 8.30
CA THR A 60 -2.43 -25.93 7.51
C THR A 60 -3.50 -24.83 7.44
N PRO A 61 -4.27 -24.72 6.34
CA PRO A 61 -5.30 -23.69 6.22
C PRO A 61 -6.31 -23.69 7.38
N THR A 62 -6.71 -24.88 7.84
CA THR A 62 -7.65 -25.05 8.96
C THR A 62 -7.11 -24.44 10.25
N GLU A 63 -5.84 -24.67 10.56
CA GLU A 63 -5.18 -24.08 11.74
C GLU A 63 -4.96 -22.57 11.57
N ARG A 64 -4.57 -22.10 10.38
CA ARG A 64 -4.42 -20.66 10.11
C ARG A 64 -5.72 -19.88 10.30
N HIS A 65 -6.87 -20.50 10.08
CA HIS A 65 -8.17 -19.86 10.24
C HIS A 65 -8.61 -19.76 11.70
N LEU A 66 -7.99 -20.53 12.61
CA LEU A 66 -8.24 -20.43 14.04
C LEU A 66 -7.86 -19.05 14.57
N LYS A 67 -8.74 -18.49 15.40
CA LYS A 67 -8.54 -17.15 15.99
C LYS A 67 -7.27 -17.11 16.84
N GLU A 68 -7.01 -18.16 17.63
CA GLU A 68 -5.85 -18.24 18.51
C GLU A 68 -4.53 -18.21 17.73
N THR A 69 -4.45 -18.97 16.64
CA THR A 69 -3.26 -19.00 15.78
C THR A 69 -3.01 -17.63 15.16
N LYS A 70 -4.02 -16.98 14.56
CA LYS A 70 -3.87 -15.63 14.00
C LYS A 70 -3.42 -14.64 15.07
N HIS A 71 -4.03 -14.70 16.25
CA HIS A 71 -3.69 -13.84 17.37
C HIS A 71 -2.25 -14.05 17.85
N GLU A 72 -1.79 -15.30 17.93
CA GLU A 72 -0.40 -15.64 18.29
C GLU A 72 0.60 -15.05 17.31
N PHE A 73 0.40 -15.26 16.00
CA PHE A 73 1.29 -14.71 14.97
C PHE A 73 1.26 -13.18 14.96
N ALA A 74 0.08 -12.58 15.06
CA ALA A 74 -0.05 -11.12 15.11
C ALA A 74 0.67 -10.52 16.33
N ASN A 75 0.56 -11.17 17.50
CA ASN A 75 1.26 -10.75 18.70
C ASN A 75 2.79 -10.91 18.55
N LYS A 76 3.26 -12.03 17.98
CA LYS A 76 4.69 -12.23 17.69
C LYS A 76 5.25 -11.16 16.76
N ILE A 77 4.52 -10.78 15.70
CA ILE A 77 4.92 -9.68 14.79
C ILE A 77 5.08 -8.37 15.58
N LEU A 78 4.07 -7.99 16.37
CA LEU A 78 4.13 -6.76 17.17
C LEU A 78 5.25 -6.81 18.21
N GLN A 79 5.46 -7.95 18.87
CA GLN A 79 6.53 -8.14 19.83
C GLN A 79 7.91 -7.98 19.21
N LEU A 80 8.14 -8.47 17.98
CA LEU A 80 9.41 -8.26 17.27
C LEU A 80 9.71 -6.77 17.09
N ILE A 81 8.70 -5.96 16.75
CA ILE A 81 8.82 -4.50 16.64
C ILE A 81 9.07 -3.89 18.02
N CYS A 82 8.17 -4.13 18.98
CA CYS A 82 8.24 -3.54 20.32
C CYS A 82 9.56 -3.85 21.03
N THR A 83 10.07 -5.07 20.95
CA THR A 83 11.32 -5.47 21.61
C THR A 83 12.55 -4.71 21.08
N GLN A 84 12.53 -4.29 19.82
CA GLN A 84 13.61 -3.48 19.25
C GLN A 84 13.45 -2.01 19.61
N VAL A 85 12.21 -1.49 19.55
CA VAL A 85 11.90 -0.09 19.85
C VAL A 85 12.15 0.25 21.32
N ASP A 86 11.78 -0.64 22.25
CA ASP A 86 11.89 -0.41 23.69
C ASP A 86 13.34 -0.29 24.19
N LYS A 87 14.31 -0.79 23.42
CA LYS A 87 15.75 -0.64 23.71
C LYS A 87 16.30 0.75 23.37
N LEU A 88 15.56 1.53 22.59
CA LEU A 88 16.00 2.83 22.12
C LEU A 88 15.52 3.96 23.03
N PRO A 89 16.14 5.14 22.95
CA PRO A 89 15.61 6.34 23.58
C PRO A 89 14.23 6.73 23.03
N LYS A 90 13.34 7.28 23.89
CA LYS A 90 11.95 7.65 23.54
C LYS A 90 11.80 8.55 22.31
N PHE A 91 12.80 9.39 22.01
CA PHE A 91 12.75 10.29 20.85
C PHE A 91 12.93 9.55 19.51
N GLU A 92 13.54 8.36 19.51
CA GLU A 92 13.72 7.52 18.32
C GLU A 92 12.56 6.53 18.11
N HIS A 93 11.75 6.31 19.14
CA HIS A 93 10.73 5.27 19.17
C HIS A 93 9.81 5.29 17.95
N ARG A 94 9.27 6.47 17.63
CA ARG A 94 8.35 6.63 16.50
C ARG A 94 8.99 6.25 15.17
N ASN A 95 10.14 6.83 14.86
CA ASN A 95 10.83 6.55 13.60
C ASN A 95 11.19 5.08 13.47
N LYS A 96 11.71 4.47 14.55
CA LYS A 96 12.07 3.06 14.52
C LYS A 96 10.85 2.15 14.39
N PHE A 97 9.77 2.44 15.09
CA PHE A 97 8.55 1.66 14.98
C PHE A 97 7.99 1.71 13.55
N THR A 98 7.95 2.89 12.93
CA THR A 98 7.52 3.05 11.54
C THR A 98 8.44 2.29 10.58
N GLU A 99 9.76 2.45 10.69
CA GLU A 99 10.75 1.71 9.86
C GLU A 99 10.56 0.19 9.94
N LEU A 100 10.40 -0.35 11.16
CA LEU A 100 10.21 -1.79 11.36
C LEU A 100 8.85 -2.27 10.86
N LEU A 101 7.81 -1.45 10.99
CA LEU A 101 6.48 -1.75 10.43
C LEU A 101 6.53 -1.77 8.91
N ASP A 102 7.19 -0.81 8.28
CA ASP A 102 7.34 -0.73 6.82
C ASP A 102 8.05 -1.98 6.27
N ILE A 103 9.07 -2.49 6.98
CA ILE A 103 9.73 -3.76 6.63
C ILE A 103 8.75 -4.94 6.67
N VAL A 104 7.90 -5.04 7.70
CA VAL A 104 6.90 -6.11 7.79
C VAL A 104 5.88 -5.98 6.65
N GLN A 105 5.40 -4.76 6.39
CA GLN A 105 4.47 -4.50 5.29
C GLN A 105 5.07 -4.89 3.93
N GLN A 106 6.34 -4.56 3.70
CA GLN A 106 7.04 -4.93 2.47
C GLN A 106 7.16 -6.44 2.32
N PHE A 107 7.44 -7.19 3.40
CA PHE A 107 7.50 -8.65 3.31
C PHE A 107 6.15 -9.28 3.01
N VAL A 108 5.06 -8.77 3.59
CA VAL A 108 3.70 -9.23 3.24
C VAL A 108 3.44 -8.96 1.76
N VAL A 109 3.70 -7.75 1.28
CA VAL A 109 3.51 -7.39 -0.15
C VAL A 109 4.33 -8.27 -1.07
N ASN A 110 5.62 -8.48 -0.77
CA ASN A 110 6.50 -9.31 -1.58
C ASN A 110 5.97 -10.74 -1.70
N ARG A 111 5.35 -11.29 -0.65
CA ARG A 111 4.72 -12.62 -0.68
C ARG A 111 3.42 -12.61 -1.48
N ILE A 112 2.54 -11.62 -1.28
CA ILE A 112 1.31 -11.48 -2.08
C ILE A 112 1.62 -11.39 -3.58
N LEU A 113 2.70 -10.71 -3.94
CA LEU A 113 3.16 -10.51 -5.31
C LEU A 113 4.15 -11.59 -5.78
N ALA A 114 4.47 -12.61 -4.97
CA ALA A 114 5.36 -13.69 -5.37
C ALA A 114 4.69 -14.58 -6.43
N ASP A 115 5.47 -15.11 -7.38
CA ASP A 115 4.94 -15.95 -8.46
C ASP A 115 4.31 -17.24 -7.93
N ASP A 116 4.91 -17.83 -6.90
CA ASP A 116 4.60 -19.13 -6.31
C ASP A 116 3.60 -19.08 -5.14
N LEU A 117 3.01 -17.91 -4.83
CA LEU A 117 2.02 -17.81 -3.76
C LEU A 117 0.83 -18.75 -4.01
N LYS A 118 0.60 -19.66 -3.05
CA LYS A 118 -0.53 -20.59 -3.05
C LYS A 118 -1.86 -19.84 -2.91
N ALA A 119 -2.88 -20.27 -3.66
CA ALA A 119 -4.22 -19.70 -3.59
C ALA A 119 -4.78 -19.68 -2.16
N GLY A 120 -5.50 -18.62 -1.81
CA GLY A 120 -6.09 -18.42 -0.48
C GLY A 120 -5.16 -17.71 0.50
N LEU A 121 -3.85 -17.71 0.27
CA LEU A 121 -2.90 -17.03 1.17
C LEU A 121 -3.10 -15.51 1.17
N GLU A 122 -3.59 -14.92 0.09
CA GLU A 122 -3.92 -13.51 0.03
C GLU A 122 -4.99 -13.09 1.06
N HIS A 123 -5.97 -13.96 1.29
CA HIS A 123 -6.98 -13.76 2.33
C HIS A 123 -6.42 -14.02 3.73
N ASP A 124 -5.59 -15.06 3.87
CA ASP A 124 -4.94 -15.39 5.15
C ASP A 124 -4.03 -14.25 5.62
N TYR A 125 -3.25 -13.66 4.71
CA TYR A 125 -2.43 -12.50 4.97
C TYR A 125 -3.24 -11.26 5.33
N ALA A 126 -4.33 -10.98 4.61
CA ALA A 126 -5.21 -9.86 4.95
C ALA A 126 -5.79 -10.02 6.37
N ASN A 127 -6.25 -11.23 6.71
CA ASN A 127 -6.75 -11.55 8.05
C ASN A 127 -5.68 -11.37 9.14
N LEU A 128 -4.44 -11.80 8.87
CA LEU A 128 -3.31 -11.58 9.78
C LEU A 128 -3.03 -10.09 9.97
N CYS A 129 -3.01 -9.31 8.90
CA CYS A 129 -2.82 -7.86 8.93
C CYS A 129 -3.92 -7.14 9.74
N LEU A 130 -5.18 -7.56 9.56
CA LEU A 130 -6.32 -7.05 10.33
C LEU A 130 -6.21 -7.42 11.81
N GLU A 131 -5.76 -8.62 12.15
CA GLU A 131 -5.54 -9.03 13.55
C GLU A 131 -4.38 -8.23 14.18
N VAL A 132 -3.28 -7.98 13.46
CA VAL A 132 -2.20 -7.09 13.93
C VAL A 132 -2.73 -5.68 14.18
N ARG A 133 -3.52 -5.13 13.24
CA ARG A 133 -4.15 -3.81 13.39
C ARG A 133 -5.07 -3.78 14.61
N SER A 134 -5.90 -4.81 14.79
CA SER A 134 -6.81 -4.96 15.92
C SER A 134 -6.06 -4.97 17.25
N LEU A 135 -5.04 -5.83 17.38
CA LEU A 135 -4.18 -5.91 18.56
C LEU A 135 -3.51 -4.58 18.90
N TYR A 136 -2.95 -3.92 17.89
CA TYR A 136 -2.34 -2.61 18.03
C TYR A 136 -3.35 -1.57 18.57
N LEU A 137 -4.57 -1.53 18.02
CA LEU A 137 -5.62 -0.59 18.43
C LEU A 137 -6.19 -0.88 19.82
N HIS A 138 -6.13 -2.12 20.29
CA HIS A 138 -6.64 -2.53 21.60
C HIS A 138 -5.57 -2.60 22.70
N THR A 139 -4.28 -2.47 22.36
CA THR A 139 -3.16 -2.53 23.34
C THR A 139 -2.49 -1.17 23.54
N PRO A 140 -2.80 -0.42 24.61
CA PRO A 140 -2.29 0.95 24.79
C PRO A 140 -0.77 1.06 24.88
N SER A 141 -0.09 0.09 25.50
CA SER A 141 1.37 0.10 25.64
C SER A 141 2.09 0.10 24.29
N ILE A 142 1.59 -0.67 23.32
CA ILE A 142 2.14 -0.69 21.95
C ILE A 142 1.98 0.67 21.27
N ARG A 143 0.83 1.33 21.45
CA ARG A 143 0.59 2.66 20.87
C ARG A 143 1.46 3.74 21.48
N VAL A 144 1.71 3.67 22.79
CA VAL A 144 2.62 4.59 23.48
C VAL A 144 4.06 4.38 23.00
N LEU A 145 4.45 3.14 22.70
CA LEU A 145 5.75 2.86 22.07
C LEU A 145 5.82 3.40 20.64
N HIS A 146 4.78 3.28 19.83
CA HIS A 146 4.80 3.82 18.46
C HIS A 146 4.75 5.37 18.45
N ASP A 147 3.89 5.97 19.25
CA ASP A 147 3.81 7.42 19.38
C ASP A 147 3.63 7.79 20.86
N PRO A 148 4.71 8.24 21.54
CA PRO A 148 4.63 8.67 22.94
C PRO A 148 3.65 9.83 23.18
N LYS A 149 3.26 10.57 22.13
CA LYS A 149 2.28 11.65 22.19
C LYS A 149 0.87 11.18 21.83
N TYR A 150 0.65 9.88 21.58
CA TYR A 150 -0.64 9.33 21.21
C TYR A 150 -1.70 9.62 22.28
N ARG A 151 -2.64 10.53 21.96
CA ARG A 151 -3.81 10.84 22.79
C ARG A 151 -5.06 10.33 22.09
N ARG A 152 -5.82 9.43 22.73
CA ARG A 152 -7.06 8.80 22.21
C ARG A 152 -8.09 9.77 21.58
N ARG A 153 -8.04 11.08 21.87
CA ARG A 153 -9.01 12.09 21.43
C ARG A 153 -8.48 13.12 20.43
N SER A 154 -7.20 13.07 20.04
CA SER A 154 -6.54 14.20 19.34
C SER A 154 -5.68 13.81 18.14
N THR A 155 -5.69 12.55 17.71
CA THR A 155 -4.92 12.12 16.54
C THR A 155 -5.78 12.26 15.29
N LYS A 156 -5.61 13.39 14.57
CA LYS A 156 -6.18 13.65 13.24
C LYS A 156 -5.87 12.54 12.23
N HIS A 157 -4.82 11.75 12.49
CA HIS A 157 -4.40 10.60 11.70
C HIS A 157 -4.19 9.40 12.63
N PRO A 158 -5.00 8.33 12.54
CA PRO A 158 -4.68 7.09 13.23
C PRO A 158 -3.39 6.52 12.65
N LEU A 159 -2.34 6.48 13.45
CA LEU A 159 -1.16 5.66 13.18
C LEU A 159 -1.56 4.24 13.56
N ALA A 160 -2.07 3.46 12.61
CA ALA A 160 -2.39 2.06 12.79
C ALA A 160 -1.65 1.23 11.73
N PRO A 161 -1.25 0.00 12.04
CA PRO A 161 -0.63 -0.90 11.07
C PRO A 161 -1.55 -1.30 9.90
N PHE A 162 -0.92 -1.55 8.75
CA PHE A 162 -1.52 -2.19 7.57
C PHE A 162 -2.73 -1.45 7.01
N LEU A 163 -2.73 -0.12 6.98
CA LEU A 163 -3.89 0.63 6.49
C LEU A 163 -3.96 0.57 4.97
N PRO A 164 -5.15 0.64 4.34
CA PRO A 164 -5.25 0.64 2.89
C PRO A 164 -4.40 1.73 2.22
N ARG A 165 -4.32 2.93 2.83
CA ARG A 165 -3.45 4.02 2.35
C ARG A 165 -1.98 3.64 2.19
N ASP A 166 -1.49 2.66 2.95
CA ASP A 166 -0.09 2.21 2.89
C ASP A 166 0.19 1.39 1.61
N TYR A 167 -0.87 0.96 0.89
CA TYR A 167 -0.80 0.11 -0.31
C TYR A 167 -1.36 0.79 -1.57
N THR A 168 -1.85 2.03 -1.48
CA THR A 168 -2.47 2.74 -2.62
C THR A 168 -1.50 2.93 -3.78
N TYR A 169 -0.19 3.01 -3.51
CA TYR A 169 0.81 3.12 -4.57
C TYR A 169 0.82 1.87 -5.47
N ILE A 170 0.65 0.66 -4.91
CA ILE A 170 0.58 -0.60 -5.66
C ILE A 170 -0.73 -0.63 -6.44
N TRP A 171 -1.84 -0.25 -5.80
CA TRP A 171 -3.14 -0.15 -6.45
C TRP A 171 -3.12 0.77 -7.67
N ARG A 172 -2.56 1.97 -7.54
CA ARG A 172 -2.40 2.93 -8.64
C ARG A 172 -1.51 2.38 -9.75
N GLN A 173 -0.46 1.62 -9.42
CA GLN A 173 0.35 0.93 -10.42
C GLN A 173 -0.43 -0.16 -11.16
N HIS A 174 -1.26 -0.93 -10.47
CA HIS A 174 -2.11 -1.95 -11.09
C HIS A 174 -3.23 -1.34 -11.94
N CYS A 175 -3.72 -0.15 -11.57
CA CYS A 175 -4.68 0.61 -12.38
C CYS A 175 -4.04 1.13 -13.68
N THR A 176 -2.79 1.59 -13.63
CA THR A 176 -2.14 2.25 -14.79
C THR A 176 -1.46 1.29 -15.76
N LYS A 177 -0.98 0.14 -15.29
CA LYS A 177 -0.26 -0.83 -16.13
C LYS A 177 -1.24 -1.84 -16.75
N PRO A 178 -1.10 -2.16 -18.06
CA PRO A 178 -1.87 -3.24 -18.67
C PRO A 178 -1.62 -4.55 -17.92
N MET A 179 -2.67 -5.38 -17.75
CA MET A 179 -2.65 -6.66 -17.01
C MET A 179 -1.70 -7.69 -17.65
N GLN A 180 -0.39 -7.49 -17.53
CA GLN A 180 0.62 -8.45 -17.98
C GLN A 180 0.66 -9.67 -17.05
N ASP A 181 0.31 -9.50 -15.77
CA ASP A 181 0.21 -10.57 -14.77
C ASP A 181 -1.12 -10.51 -14.01
N ARG A 182 -2.17 -11.06 -14.65
CA ARG A 182 -3.53 -11.10 -14.11
C ARG A 182 -3.61 -11.78 -12.73
N THR A 183 -2.76 -12.77 -12.48
CA THR A 183 -2.75 -13.51 -11.21
C THR A 183 -2.27 -12.64 -10.06
N LYS A 184 -1.18 -11.89 -10.23
CA LYS A 184 -0.70 -10.94 -9.21
C LYS A 184 -1.72 -9.82 -8.96
N HIS A 185 -2.33 -9.31 -10.02
CA HIS A 185 -3.38 -8.30 -9.91
C HIS A 185 -4.57 -8.81 -9.08
N THR A 186 -5.07 -9.99 -9.40
CA THR A 186 -6.17 -10.65 -8.68
C THR A 186 -5.83 -10.86 -7.21
N ARG A 187 -4.69 -11.47 -6.91
CA ARG A 187 -4.25 -11.75 -5.52
C ARG A 187 -4.10 -10.46 -4.72
N PHE A 188 -3.49 -9.44 -5.32
CA PHE A 188 -3.36 -8.14 -4.67
C PHE A 188 -4.72 -7.47 -4.43
N ALA A 189 -5.63 -7.48 -5.40
CA ALA A 189 -6.97 -6.89 -5.25
C ALA A 189 -7.78 -7.59 -4.15
N LEU A 190 -7.67 -8.91 -4.01
CA LEU A 190 -8.29 -9.69 -2.92
C LEU A 190 -7.70 -9.30 -1.55
N PHE A 191 -6.37 -9.28 -1.44
CA PHE A 191 -5.69 -8.84 -0.22
C PHE A 191 -6.06 -7.40 0.16
N PHE A 192 -5.93 -6.49 -0.80
CA PHE A 192 -6.14 -5.06 -0.61
C PHE A 192 -7.59 -4.73 -0.27
N GLY A 193 -8.55 -5.32 -0.98
CA GLY A 193 -9.98 -5.18 -0.70
C GLY A 193 -10.35 -5.64 0.71
N SER A 194 -9.78 -6.76 1.17
CA SER A 194 -10.00 -7.29 2.52
C SER A 194 -9.53 -6.33 3.62
N LEU A 195 -8.53 -5.47 3.36
CA LEU A 195 -8.05 -4.49 4.37
C LEU A 195 -9.05 -3.37 4.68
N PHE A 196 -10.09 -3.20 3.85
CA PHE A 196 -11.20 -2.26 4.05
C PHE A 196 -12.30 -2.80 4.98
N ASP A 197 -12.17 -4.03 5.48
CA ASP A 197 -13.13 -4.59 6.43
C ASP A 197 -13.27 -3.73 7.71
N LEU A 198 -14.51 -3.70 8.20
CA LEU A 198 -15.28 -2.74 9.03
C LEU A 198 -14.69 -2.32 10.40
N THR A 199 -13.37 -2.14 10.51
CA THR A 199 -12.70 -1.85 11.79
C THR A 199 -12.25 -0.40 11.96
N SER A 200 -12.63 0.53 11.09
CA SER A 200 -12.22 1.93 11.31
C SER A 200 -13.22 2.99 10.90
N LEU A 201 -14.21 3.18 11.77
CA LEU A 201 -14.87 4.47 11.99
C LEU A 201 -13.90 5.66 12.22
N TYR A 202 -12.59 5.43 12.33
CA TYR A 202 -11.58 6.44 12.65
C TYR A 202 -10.67 6.86 11.49
N LEU A 203 -10.77 6.25 10.29
CA LEU A 203 -9.75 6.43 9.24
C LEU A 203 -10.14 7.31 8.05
N GLU A 204 -11.41 7.66 7.88
CA GLU A 204 -11.90 8.37 6.67
C GLU A 204 -11.79 9.90 6.77
N SER A 205 -10.94 10.44 7.65
CA SER A 205 -10.73 11.89 7.77
C SER A 205 -9.76 12.48 6.73
N ASN A 206 -9.09 11.63 5.95
CA ASN A 206 -8.24 12.02 4.82
C ASN A 206 -8.74 11.36 3.54
N LEU A 207 -8.74 12.10 2.44
CA LEU A 207 -9.17 11.63 1.12
C LEU A 207 -8.25 10.56 0.50
N ASP A 208 -7.00 10.45 0.95
CA ASP A 208 -5.99 9.53 0.41
C ASP A 208 -6.05 8.15 1.10
N GLY A 209 -6.26 7.11 0.29
CA GLY A 209 -6.44 5.72 0.66
C GLY A 209 -7.83 5.33 1.13
N SER A 210 -8.86 6.13 0.82
CA SER A 210 -10.25 5.72 1.03
C SER A 210 -10.68 4.69 -0.03
N PHE A 211 -11.74 3.95 0.28
CA PHE A 211 -12.31 2.98 -0.67
C PHE A 211 -12.82 3.69 -1.93
N GLU A 212 -13.49 4.83 -1.74
CA GLU A 212 -14.03 5.71 -2.79
C GLU A 212 -12.94 6.23 -3.71
N GLU A 213 -11.79 6.62 -3.15
CA GLU A 213 -10.65 7.03 -3.95
C GLU A 213 -10.10 5.86 -4.79
N CYS A 214 -9.90 4.70 -4.18
CA CYS A 214 -9.41 3.51 -4.89
C CYS A 214 -10.38 3.08 -6.01
N ALA A 215 -11.69 3.13 -5.75
CA ALA A 215 -12.72 2.86 -6.74
C ALA A 215 -12.70 3.88 -7.90
N ARG A 216 -12.50 5.16 -7.58
CA ARG A 216 -12.36 6.21 -8.59
C ARG A 216 -11.16 5.98 -9.50
N GLU A 217 -10.01 5.66 -8.94
CA GLU A 217 -8.77 5.35 -9.68
C GLU A 217 -8.97 4.19 -10.67
N ALA A 218 -9.66 3.12 -10.24
CA ALA A 218 -9.94 1.97 -11.09
C ALA A 218 -10.97 2.28 -12.19
N LEU A 219 -11.97 3.11 -11.91
CA LEU A 219 -12.94 3.54 -12.92
C LEU A 219 -12.30 4.45 -13.98
N VAL A 220 -11.49 5.42 -13.56
CA VAL A 220 -10.79 6.33 -14.47
C VAL A 220 -9.83 5.56 -15.38
N SER A 221 -9.09 4.60 -14.82
CA SER A 221 -8.15 3.77 -15.58
C SER A 221 -8.81 2.67 -16.41
N GLY A 222 -10.09 2.37 -16.19
CA GLY A 222 -10.80 1.28 -16.85
C GLY A 222 -10.49 -0.12 -16.30
N ASN A 223 -9.79 -0.23 -15.17
CA ASN A 223 -9.47 -1.48 -14.49
C ASN A 223 -10.65 -1.98 -13.62
N VAL A 224 -11.75 -2.32 -14.28
CA VAL A 224 -12.99 -2.74 -13.62
C VAL A 224 -12.97 -4.17 -13.09
N GLU A 225 -12.05 -4.99 -13.56
CA GLU A 225 -11.86 -6.34 -13.06
C GLU A 225 -11.33 -6.30 -11.62
N ASP A 226 -10.19 -5.62 -11.41
CA ASP A 226 -9.61 -5.49 -10.08
C ASP A 226 -10.55 -4.71 -9.14
N LEU A 227 -11.30 -3.73 -9.66
CA LEU A 227 -12.34 -3.03 -8.89
C LEU A 227 -13.41 -4.00 -8.37
N LEU A 228 -13.96 -4.85 -9.22
CA LEU A 228 -14.97 -5.82 -8.82
C LEU A 228 -14.43 -6.76 -7.75
N ILE A 229 -13.21 -7.27 -7.94
CA ILE A 229 -12.52 -8.15 -7.00
C ILE A 229 -12.33 -7.45 -5.65
N MET A 230 -11.85 -6.21 -5.66
CA MET A 230 -11.67 -5.39 -4.46
C MET A 230 -13.01 -5.16 -3.73
N CYS A 231 -14.10 -4.84 -4.45
CA CYS A 231 -15.43 -4.67 -3.86
C CYS A 231 -15.90 -5.95 -3.15
N ILE A 232 -15.71 -7.10 -3.79
CA ILE A 232 -16.11 -8.40 -3.23
C ILE A 232 -15.32 -8.71 -1.97
N ALA A 233 -13.99 -8.56 -2.00
CA ALA A 233 -13.14 -8.79 -0.85
C ALA A 233 -13.44 -7.83 0.32
N ALA A 234 -13.82 -6.59 0.01
CA ALA A 234 -14.24 -5.60 1.00
C ALA A 234 -15.69 -5.79 1.51
N TYR A 235 -16.42 -6.79 1.02
CA TYR A 235 -17.86 -6.97 1.25
C TYR A 235 -18.70 -5.71 0.95
N ARG A 236 -18.28 -4.92 -0.05
CA ARG A 236 -18.96 -3.70 -0.48
C ARG A 236 -19.86 -3.99 -1.69
N PRO A 237 -21.10 -3.47 -1.72
CA PRO A 237 -21.96 -3.63 -2.88
C PRO A 237 -21.40 -2.89 -4.09
N VAL A 238 -21.56 -3.47 -5.27
CA VAL A 238 -21.17 -2.86 -6.55
C VAL A 238 -22.35 -2.06 -7.09
N ASP A 239 -22.51 -0.83 -6.59
CA ASP A 239 -23.44 0.17 -7.14
C ASP A 239 -22.75 0.95 -8.26
N VAL A 240 -22.87 0.46 -9.49
CA VAL A 240 -22.18 1.05 -10.64
C VAL A 240 -22.61 2.50 -10.88
N GLU A 241 -23.88 2.83 -10.65
CA GLU A 241 -24.37 4.19 -10.89
C GLU A 241 -23.89 5.14 -9.77
N GLY A 242 -23.96 4.70 -8.51
CA GLY A 242 -23.38 5.45 -7.40
C GLY A 242 -21.87 5.67 -7.56
N MET A 243 -21.13 4.65 -7.99
CA MET A 243 -19.69 4.77 -8.25
C MET A 243 -19.38 5.70 -9.42
N ARG A 244 -20.17 5.70 -10.50
CA ARG A 244 -20.05 6.66 -11.61
C ARG A 244 -20.28 8.09 -11.12
N MET A 245 -21.37 8.32 -10.41
CA MET A 245 -21.74 9.62 -9.86
C MET A 245 -20.65 10.16 -8.92
N MET A 246 -20.02 9.30 -8.13
CA MET A 246 -18.90 9.66 -7.27
C MET A 246 -17.68 10.17 -8.07
N VAL A 247 -17.37 9.61 -9.24
CA VAL A 247 -16.29 10.12 -10.09
C VAL A 247 -16.67 11.47 -10.69
N THR A 248 -17.89 11.59 -11.23
CA THR A 248 -18.40 12.84 -11.81
C THR A 248 -18.40 13.97 -10.78
N HIS A 249 -18.92 13.72 -9.58
CA HIS A 249 -18.98 14.71 -8.52
C HIS A 249 -17.58 15.16 -8.06
N ALA A 250 -16.61 14.25 -7.98
CA ALA A 250 -15.23 14.61 -7.66
C ALA A 250 -14.59 15.49 -8.75
N GLY A 251 -14.88 15.21 -10.03
CA GLY A 251 -14.45 16.06 -11.14
C GLY A 251 -15.08 17.45 -11.11
N GLU A 252 -16.38 17.54 -10.80
CA GLU A 252 -17.10 18.81 -10.63
C GLU A 252 -16.56 19.63 -9.46
N GLN A 253 -16.30 18.99 -8.30
CA GLN A 253 -15.69 19.64 -7.14
C GLN A 253 -14.31 20.20 -7.46
N LEU A 254 -13.46 19.43 -8.16
CA LEU A 254 -12.14 19.88 -8.58
C LEU A 254 -12.23 21.04 -9.58
N ARG A 255 -13.13 20.93 -10.57
CA ARG A 255 -13.36 22.00 -11.54
C ARG A 255 -13.81 23.28 -10.83
N HIS A 256 -14.76 23.19 -9.92
CA HIS A 256 -15.23 24.34 -9.16
C HIS A 256 -14.11 24.95 -8.31
N TYR A 257 -13.28 24.12 -7.67
CA TYR A 257 -12.11 24.58 -6.93
C TYR A 257 -11.12 25.34 -7.83
N LEU A 258 -10.81 24.82 -9.01
CA LEU A 258 -9.93 25.48 -9.98
C LEU A 258 -10.53 26.80 -10.50
N GLU A 259 -11.83 26.81 -10.82
CA GLU A 259 -12.55 28.03 -11.21
C GLU A 259 -12.52 29.08 -10.10
N THR A 260 -12.65 28.67 -8.82
CA THR A 260 -12.48 29.59 -7.69
C THR A 260 -11.05 30.07 -7.50
N LEU A 261 -10.04 29.22 -7.71
CA LEU A 261 -8.64 29.62 -7.65
C LEU A 261 -8.29 30.64 -8.74
N ASP A 262 -8.76 30.44 -9.96
CA ASP A 262 -8.52 31.34 -11.09
C ASP A 262 -9.18 32.71 -10.83
N ASN A 263 -10.38 32.69 -10.24
CA ASN A 263 -11.03 33.91 -9.74
C ASN A 263 -10.20 34.59 -8.65
N TRP A 264 -9.64 33.87 -7.69
CA TRP A 264 -8.81 34.45 -6.62
C TRP A 264 -7.48 35.03 -7.15
N VAL A 265 -6.84 34.35 -8.09
CA VAL A 265 -5.62 34.84 -8.76
C VAL A 265 -5.89 36.11 -9.56
N THR A 266 -7.08 36.25 -10.15
CA THR A 266 -7.47 37.43 -10.94
C THR A 266 -8.05 38.58 -10.12
N THR A 267 -8.63 38.32 -8.94
CA THR A 267 -9.26 39.37 -8.11
C THR A 267 -8.45 39.85 -6.91
N ASP A 268 -7.55 39.03 -6.33
CA ASP A 268 -6.69 39.46 -5.21
C ASP A 268 -5.40 38.59 -5.12
N PRO A 269 -4.47 38.76 -6.08
CA PRO A 269 -3.27 37.93 -6.17
C PRO A 269 -2.35 38.16 -4.96
N THR A 270 -1.74 37.08 -4.45
CA THR A 270 -0.69 37.22 -3.42
C THR A 270 0.55 37.93 -4.01
N PRO A 271 1.38 38.62 -3.21
CA PRO A 271 2.57 39.34 -3.71
C PRO A 271 3.55 38.45 -4.50
N GLN A 272 3.58 37.14 -4.20
CA GLN A 272 4.39 36.14 -4.90
C GLN A 272 3.79 35.68 -6.23
N GLN A 273 2.47 35.82 -6.41
CA GLN A 273 1.76 35.59 -7.67
C GLN A 273 1.84 36.84 -8.56
N GLU A 274 1.70 38.04 -7.98
CA GLU A 274 1.93 39.31 -8.69
C GLU A 274 3.34 39.38 -9.28
N PHE A 275 4.37 38.97 -8.51
CA PHE A 275 5.75 38.92 -8.98
C PHE A 275 5.96 37.95 -10.16
N ARG A 276 5.26 36.80 -10.16
CA ARG A 276 5.30 35.83 -11.28
C ARG A 276 4.56 36.35 -12.51
N MET A 277 3.42 37.01 -12.33
CA MET A 277 2.67 37.63 -13.44
C MET A 277 3.47 38.78 -14.08
N GLN A 278 4.21 39.57 -13.29
CA GLN A 278 5.11 40.60 -13.81
C GLN A 278 6.32 40.02 -14.56
N GLN A 279 6.87 38.89 -14.12
CA GLN A 279 7.95 38.21 -14.86
C GLN A 279 7.49 37.65 -16.20
N GLN A 280 6.26 37.12 -16.30
CA GLN A 280 5.72 36.61 -17.57
C GLN A 280 5.42 37.71 -18.60
N GLN A 281 5.14 38.95 -18.18
CA GLN A 281 4.93 40.07 -19.11
C GLN A 281 6.22 40.68 -19.66
N GLN A 282 7.40 40.33 -19.14
CA GLN A 282 8.68 40.93 -19.54
C GLN A 282 9.61 40.02 -20.35
N GLN A 283 9.22 38.79 -20.70
CA GLN A 283 10.04 37.92 -21.56
C GLN A 283 9.51 37.92 -23.01
N PRO A 284 10.31 38.33 -24.02
CA PRO A 284 10.04 37.99 -25.41
C PRO A 284 10.20 36.47 -25.61
N LEU A 285 9.40 35.90 -26.52
CA LEU A 285 9.46 34.50 -26.94
C LEU A 285 10.92 34.07 -27.17
N PHE A 286 11.45 33.24 -26.28
CA PHE A 286 12.59 32.38 -26.58
C PHE A 286 12.03 31.00 -26.91
N GLU A 287 12.08 30.64 -28.19
CA GLU A 287 12.03 29.27 -28.65
C GLU A 287 13.23 28.53 -28.04
N GLY A 288 12.94 27.57 -27.17
CA GLY A 288 13.92 26.69 -26.56
C GLY A 288 13.21 25.42 -26.10
N ASP A 289 13.43 24.34 -26.86
CA ASP A 289 13.03 22.98 -26.54
C ASP A 289 13.41 22.61 -25.10
N ASP A 290 12.42 22.46 -24.23
CA ASP A 290 12.47 21.54 -23.10
C ASP A 290 11.03 21.25 -22.61
N GLU A 291 10.30 20.45 -23.39
CA GLU A 291 9.04 19.81 -23.00
C GLU A 291 9.26 18.77 -21.89
N ARG A 292 9.57 19.20 -20.67
CA ARG A 292 9.51 18.34 -19.48
C ARG A 292 8.67 18.99 -18.38
N HIS A 293 7.40 18.61 -18.38
CA HIS A 293 6.48 18.59 -17.23
C HIS A 293 6.33 19.90 -16.41
N THR A 294 5.77 20.94 -17.03
CA THR A 294 5.20 22.11 -16.32
C THR A 294 3.68 22.13 -16.30
N GLY A 295 3.03 20.97 -16.51
CA GLY A 295 1.59 20.80 -16.29
C GLY A 295 1.26 20.70 -14.78
N PRO A 296 0.04 21.08 -14.36
CA PRO A 296 -0.42 20.76 -13.01
C PRO A 296 -0.30 19.23 -12.78
N PRO A 297 -0.03 18.79 -11.54
CA PRO A 297 -0.03 17.36 -11.22
C PRO A 297 -1.29 16.67 -11.76
N GLU A 298 -1.19 15.43 -12.25
CA GLU A 298 -2.33 14.76 -12.92
C GLU A 298 -3.62 14.77 -12.08
N TRP A 299 -3.50 14.67 -10.74
CA TRP A 299 -4.65 14.71 -9.82
C TRP A 299 -5.39 16.07 -9.79
N LEU A 300 -4.79 17.14 -10.32
CA LEU A 300 -5.37 18.49 -10.51
C LEU A 300 -5.95 18.71 -11.92
N ILE A 301 -5.98 17.69 -12.78
CA ILE A 301 -6.57 17.80 -14.12
C ILE A 301 -8.02 17.30 -14.07
N PRO A 302 -9.04 18.17 -14.29
CA PRO A 302 -10.45 17.74 -14.28
C PRO A 302 -10.78 16.64 -15.29
N ASP A 303 -10.08 16.65 -16.43
CA ASP A 303 -10.25 15.63 -17.48
C ASP A 303 -9.82 14.22 -17.05
N ARG A 304 -9.04 14.10 -15.97
CA ARG A 304 -8.75 12.81 -15.31
C ARG A 304 -10.02 12.15 -14.78
N TYR A 305 -11.07 12.90 -14.47
CA TYR A 305 -12.32 12.36 -13.89
C TYR A 305 -13.33 11.93 -14.97
N ARG A 306 -12.86 11.57 -16.17
CA ARG A 306 -13.69 11.03 -17.24
C ARG A 306 -13.62 9.50 -17.22
N VAL A 307 -14.74 8.87 -16.87
CA VAL A 307 -14.89 7.41 -17.00
C VAL A 307 -15.33 7.10 -18.43
N ALA A 308 -14.60 6.25 -19.13
CA ALA A 308 -15.00 5.80 -20.45
C ALA A 308 -16.32 5.02 -20.40
N GLU A 309 -17.21 5.22 -21.39
CA GLU A 309 -18.54 4.58 -21.40
C GLU A 309 -18.46 3.04 -21.43
N ASP A 310 -17.44 2.50 -22.11
CA ASP A 310 -17.18 1.06 -22.15
C ASP A 310 -16.77 0.51 -20.77
N THR A 311 -16.08 1.30 -19.94
CA THR A 311 -15.73 0.93 -18.56
C THR A 311 -16.97 0.63 -17.73
N ILE A 312 -17.97 1.51 -17.80
CA ILE A 312 -19.23 1.34 -17.06
C ILE A 312 -19.97 0.08 -17.54
N LEU A 313 -20.05 -0.12 -18.85
CA LEU A 313 -20.69 -1.30 -19.42
C LEU A 313 -19.96 -2.59 -18.99
N ARG A 314 -18.63 -2.61 -19.04
CA ARG A 314 -17.80 -3.74 -18.60
C ARG A 314 -18.06 -4.08 -17.13
N LEU A 315 -18.05 -3.09 -16.23
CA LEU A 315 -18.33 -3.32 -14.82
C LEU A 315 -19.75 -3.87 -14.59
N LYS A 316 -20.77 -3.34 -15.29
CA LYS A 316 -22.15 -3.85 -15.22
C LYS A 316 -22.23 -5.31 -15.65
N LEU A 317 -21.60 -5.65 -16.78
CA LEU A 317 -21.59 -7.01 -17.32
C LEU A 317 -20.86 -7.98 -16.38
N MET A 318 -19.68 -7.61 -15.89
CA MET A 318 -18.89 -8.44 -14.97
C MET A 318 -19.65 -8.67 -13.66
N ASN A 319 -20.19 -7.62 -13.04
CA ASN A 319 -21.00 -7.76 -11.83
C ASN A 319 -22.23 -8.65 -12.06
N HIS A 320 -22.94 -8.49 -13.19
CA HIS A 320 -24.07 -9.34 -13.54
C HIS A 320 -23.68 -10.82 -13.66
N LEU A 321 -22.60 -11.12 -14.39
CA LEU A 321 -22.09 -12.49 -14.54
C LEU A 321 -21.67 -13.09 -13.19
N TYR A 322 -20.99 -12.29 -12.36
CA TYR A 322 -20.62 -12.70 -11.01
C TYR A 322 -21.85 -13.02 -10.14
N GLN A 323 -22.89 -12.20 -10.17
CA GLN A 323 -24.14 -12.47 -9.44
C GLN A 323 -24.87 -13.71 -9.96
N LYS A 324 -24.69 -14.08 -11.23
CA LYS A 324 -25.20 -15.34 -11.81
C LYS A 324 -24.34 -16.57 -11.48
N GLY A 325 -23.30 -16.41 -10.67
CA GLY A 325 -22.44 -17.50 -10.22
C GLY A 325 -21.21 -17.72 -11.08
N TRP A 326 -20.92 -16.85 -12.06
CA TRP A 326 -19.69 -16.95 -12.82
C TRP A 326 -18.51 -16.46 -11.98
N ARG A 327 -17.50 -17.33 -11.81
CA ARG A 327 -16.32 -17.08 -10.97
C ARG A 327 -15.08 -17.34 -11.82
N TRP A 328 -14.35 -16.28 -12.18
CA TRP A 328 -13.18 -16.37 -13.06
C TRP A 328 -11.86 -15.96 -12.37
N PHE A 329 -11.90 -15.67 -11.07
CA PHE A 329 -10.78 -15.18 -10.26
C PHE A 329 -10.70 -15.85 -8.87
N GLN A 330 -11.29 -17.05 -8.72
CA GLN A 330 -11.24 -17.82 -7.47
C GLN A 330 -10.05 -18.76 -7.40
#